data_AF-A0A8B6Y218-F1
#
_entry.id   AF-A0A8B6Y218-F1
#
_cell.length_a   1.000
_cell.length_b   1.000
_cell.length_c   1.000
_cell.angle_alpha   90.00
_cell.angle_beta   90.00
_cell.angle_gamma   90.00
#
_symmetry.space_group_name_H-M   'P 1'
#
loop_
_entity.id
_entity.type
_entity.pdbx_description
1 polymer ?
#
loop_
_entity_poly.entity_id
_entity_poly.type
_entity_poly.pdbx_seq_one_letter_code
_entity_poly.pdbx_strand_id
1 'polypeptide(L)'
;MSSIPCFIHTLQLCIHDSIFRQETIAKEILTLCRGITTHFNHSSIACAKLKSIQQQLSTVPHKMKQDVSTRWNSSFEMLQRKFEQKVPLATYAAEYDEIKLPTNYQWGIVEKLVHIFTPFENLTKKCGRKDETYAQIIPSVLALKVLLQKASSSDIYAGIMTMIDELIKSTI
;
A
#
# COMPACT_ATOMS: atom_id res chain seq x y z
N MET A 1 34.30 9.45 9.85
CA MET A 1 33.56 8.34 10.47
C MET A 1 32.31 8.13 9.64
N SER A 2 32.23 7.02 8.91
CA SER A 2 31.11 6.71 8.03
C SER A 2 29.93 6.27 8.87
N SER A 3 28.82 7.01 8.82
CA SER A 3 27.54 6.61 9.44
C SER A 3 27.08 5.29 8.81
N ILE A 4 26.76 4.28 9.62
CA ILE A 4 26.13 3.05 9.13
C ILE A 4 24.72 3.42 8.66
N PRO A 5 24.37 3.16 7.38
CA PRO A 5 23.02 3.44 6.89
C PRO A 5 21.99 2.69 7.73
N CYS A 6 20.96 3.41 8.20
CA CYS A 6 19.87 2.79 8.94
C CYS A 6 19.07 1.88 8.00
N PHE A 7 18.96 0.59 8.33
CA PHE A 7 18.26 -0.40 7.51
C PHE A 7 16.84 0.04 7.14
N ILE A 8 16.08 0.58 8.10
CA ILE A 8 14.72 1.11 7.87
C ILE A 8 14.75 2.26 6.86
N HIS A 9 15.75 3.14 6.96
CA HIS A 9 15.89 4.26 6.03
C HIS A 9 16.27 3.79 4.62
N THR A 10 17.15 2.79 4.50
CA THR A 10 17.46 2.19 3.20
C THR A 10 16.24 1.52 2.58
N LEU A 11 15.51 0.73 3.37
CA LEU A 11 14.28 0.07 2.93
C LEU A 11 13.22 1.09 2.49
N GLN A 12 13.08 2.17 3.25
CA GLN A 12 12.22 3.30 2.92
C GLN A 12 12.53 3.89 1.54
N LEU A 13 13.83 4.11 1.24
CA LEU A 13 14.25 4.69 -0.04
C LEU A 13 13.99 3.72 -1.20
N CYS A 14 14.38 2.44 -1.06
CA CYS A 14 14.17 1.43 -2.10
C CYS A 14 12.69 1.30 -2.50
N ILE A 15 11.80 1.24 -1.50
CA ILE A 15 10.35 1.12 -1.74
C ILE A 15 9.76 2.43 -2.27
N HIS A 16 10.26 3.58 -1.80
CA HIS A 16 9.77 4.87 -2.28
C HIS A 16 10.09 5.05 -3.77
N ASP A 17 11.32 4.76 -4.18
CA ASP A 17 11.71 4.83 -5.59
C ASP A 17 10.85 3.88 -6.46
N SER A 18 10.63 2.63 -6.02
CA SER A 18 9.84 1.67 -6.80
C SER A 18 8.34 2.04 -6.89
N ILE A 19 7.72 2.49 -5.78
CA ILE A 19 6.27 2.80 -5.75
C ILE A 19 5.97 4.14 -6.42
N PHE A 20 6.79 5.17 -6.16
CA PHE A 20 6.43 6.55 -6.51
C PHE A 20 7.14 7.08 -7.74
N ARG A 21 8.22 6.44 -8.23
CA ARG A 21 9.04 7.03 -9.29
C ARG A 21 8.73 6.46 -10.67
N GLN A 22 8.53 5.14 -10.79
CA GLN A 22 8.67 4.44 -12.07
C GLN A 22 7.37 4.00 -12.76
N GLU A 23 6.25 3.78 -12.06
CA GLU A 23 5.02 3.29 -12.70
C GLU A 23 3.87 4.32 -12.77
N THR A 24 3.48 4.69 -13.99
CA THR A 24 2.37 5.63 -14.27
C THR A 24 1.06 5.17 -13.64
N ILE A 25 0.78 3.86 -13.69
CA ILE A 25 -0.45 3.30 -13.16
C ILE A 25 -0.54 3.35 -11.64
N ALA A 26 0.58 3.12 -10.93
CA ALA A 26 0.63 3.25 -9.48
C ALA A 26 0.34 4.70 -9.05
N LYS A 27 0.88 5.69 -9.77
CA LYS A 27 0.60 7.12 -9.53
C LYS A 27 -0.88 7.47 -9.75
N GLU A 28 -1.51 6.94 -10.79
CA GLU A 28 -2.93 7.14 -11.06
C GLU A 28 -3.80 6.54 -9.94
N ILE A 29 -3.50 5.31 -9.53
CA ILE A 29 -4.18 4.62 -8.42
C ILE A 29 -4.06 5.43 -7.12
N LEU A 30 -2.86 5.89 -6.78
CA LEU A 30 -2.63 6.70 -5.60
C LEU A 30 -3.43 8.02 -5.66
N THR A 31 -3.47 8.66 -6.82
CA THR A 31 -4.25 9.90 -7.02
C THR A 31 -5.73 9.66 -6.82
N LEU A 32 -6.29 8.58 -7.37
CA LEU A 32 -7.69 8.19 -7.15
C LEU A 32 -7.97 7.92 -5.66
N CYS A 33 -7.11 7.14 -5.00
CA CYS A 33 -7.25 6.80 -3.59
C CYS A 33 -7.18 8.04 -2.67
N ARG A 34 -6.33 9.01 -3.01
CA ARG A 34 -6.28 10.32 -2.33
C ARG A 34 -7.56 11.10 -2.54
N GLY A 35 -8.08 11.15 -3.76
CA GLY A 35 -9.36 11.81 -4.08
C GLY A 35 -10.52 11.26 -3.25
N ILE A 36 -10.66 9.94 -3.17
CA ILE A 36 -11.67 9.27 -2.33
C ILE A 36 -11.52 9.71 -0.86
N THR A 37 -10.28 9.69 -0.35
CA THR A 37 -10.04 10.07 1.05
C THR A 37 -10.36 11.53 1.32
N THR A 38 -9.97 12.42 0.40
CA THR A 38 -10.26 13.85 0.46
C THR A 38 -11.77 14.09 0.55
N HIS A 39 -12.58 13.42 -0.28
CA HIS A 39 -14.04 13.50 -0.21
C HIS A 39 -14.58 13.22 1.19
N PHE A 40 -14.19 12.08 1.78
CA PHE A 40 -14.66 11.71 3.11
C PHE A 40 -14.11 12.62 4.22
N ASN A 41 -12.88 13.11 4.09
CA ASN A 41 -12.29 14.02 5.07
C ASN A 41 -13.00 15.38 5.12
N HIS A 42 -13.58 15.83 3.99
CA HIS A 42 -14.27 17.11 3.91
C HIS A 42 -15.77 17.05 4.19
N SER A 43 -16.36 15.85 4.27
CA SER A 43 -17.80 15.69 4.46
C SER A 43 -18.11 14.72 5.60
N SER A 44 -18.54 15.29 6.74
CA SER A 44 -19.05 14.52 7.88
C SER A 44 -20.29 13.71 7.52
N ILE A 45 -21.12 14.23 6.61
CA ILE A 45 -22.29 13.55 6.06
C ILE A 45 -21.86 12.33 5.23
N ALA A 46 -20.88 12.46 4.33
CA ALA A 46 -20.33 11.34 3.57
C ALA A 46 -19.73 10.27 4.50
N CYS A 47 -19.01 10.68 5.54
CA CYS A 47 -18.51 9.78 6.57
C CYS A 47 -19.64 9.00 7.28
N ALA A 48 -20.74 9.67 7.64
CA ALA A 48 -21.87 9.03 8.31
C ALA A 48 -22.57 8.03 7.38
N LYS A 49 -22.81 8.40 6.12
CA LYS A 49 -23.34 7.52 5.07
C LYS A 49 -22.46 6.27 4.88
N LEU A 50 -21.15 6.46 4.68
CA LEU A 50 -20.22 5.34 4.54
C LEU A 50 -20.21 4.43 5.78
N LYS A 51 -20.25 5.01 6.99
CA LYS A 51 -20.32 4.23 8.23
C LYS A 51 -21.59 3.38 8.30
N SER A 52 -22.73 3.94 7.88
CA SER A 52 -24.00 3.19 7.80
C SER A 52 -23.89 2.01 6.84
N ILE A 53 -23.31 2.23 5.65
CA ILE A 53 -23.07 1.16 4.66
C ILE A 53 -22.15 0.07 5.24
N GLN A 54 -21.04 0.46 5.89
CA GLN A 54 -20.13 -0.49 6.54
C GLN A 54 -20.86 -1.36 7.57
N GLN A 55 -21.72 -0.75 8.39
CA GLN A 55 -22.51 -1.46 9.40
C GLN A 55 -23.53 -2.41 8.76
N GLN A 56 -24.24 -1.98 7.71
CA GLN A 56 -25.20 -2.82 6.98
C GLN A 56 -24.52 -4.04 6.33
N LEU A 57 -23.32 -3.84 5.78
CA LEU A 57 -22.52 -4.90 5.17
C LEU A 57 -21.72 -5.73 6.17
N SER A 58 -21.89 -5.49 7.49
CA SER A 58 -21.11 -6.14 8.55
C SER A 58 -19.59 -6.05 8.36
N THR A 59 -19.12 -5.00 7.68
CA THR A 59 -17.69 -4.70 7.50
C THR A 59 -17.22 -3.87 8.68
N VAL A 60 -16.01 -4.11 9.17
CA VAL A 60 -15.43 -3.33 10.28
C VAL A 60 -15.42 -1.84 9.88
N PRO A 61 -16.10 -0.95 10.63
CA PRO A 61 -16.20 0.45 10.25
C PRO A 61 -14.86 1.15 10.40
N HIS A 62 -14.26 1.53 9.28
CA HIS A 62 -12.99 2.23 9.25
C HIS A 62 -13.10 3.55 8.48
N LYS A 63 -12.53 4.61 9.06
CA LYS A 63 -12.33 5.87 8.34
C LYS A 63 -11.28 5.71 7.24
N MET A 64 -11.40 6.50 6.18
CA MET A 64 -10.38 6.56 5.15
C MET A 64 -9.10 7.21 5.69
N LYS A 65 -7.95 6.62 5.36
CA LYS A 65 -6.61 7.12 5.73
C LYS A 65 -5.98 7.89 4.57
N GLN A 66 -5.53 9.12 4.80
CA GLN A 66 -4.74 9.86 3.80
C GLN A 66 -3.27 9.44 3.93
N ASP A 67 -2.58 9.32 2.81
CA ASP A 67 -1.15 9.08 2.85
C ASP A 67 -0.35 10.37 3.05
N VAL A 68 0.91 10.19 3.44
CA VAL A 68 1.96 11.18 3.43
C VAL A 68 2.92 10.75 2.32
N SER A 69 2.94 11.49 1.21
CA SER A 69 3.63 11.09 -0.04
C SER A 69 5.14 10.78 0.11
N THR A 70 5.77 11.29 1.17
CA THR A 70 7.19 11.03 1.49
C THR A 70 7.40 9.74 2.28
N ARG A 71 6.32 9.07 2.74
CA ARG A 71 6.36 7.88 3.59
C ARG A 71 5.59 6.72 2.97
N TRP A 72 6.30 5.80 2.32
CA TRP A 72 5.67 4.65 1.65
C TRP A 72 4.71 3.85 2.56
N ASN A 73 5.02 3.66 3.85
CA ASN A 73 4.13 2.96 4.79
C ASN A 73 2.75 3.60 4.84
N SER A 74 2.66 4.93 4.81
CA SER A 74 1.37 5.62 4.86
C SER A 74 0.57 5.44 3.57
N SER A 75 1.25 5.37 2.41
CA SER A 75 0.60 5.07 1.13
C SER A 75 0.16 3.61 1.05
N PHE A 76 0.99 2.70 1.56
CA PHE A 76 0.62 1.29 1.74
C PHE A 76 -0.61 1.13 2.64
N GLU A 77 -0.60 1.74 3.84
CA GLU A 77 -1.74 1.69 4.76
C GLU A 77 -3.01 2.31 4.16
N MET A 78 -2.85 3.37 3.36
CA MET A 78 -3.94 3.92 2.56
C MET A 78 -4.48 2.87 1.59
N LEU A 79 -3.64 2.30 0.71
CA LEU A 79 -4.06 1.29 -0.27
C LEU A 79 -4.71 0.08 0.39
N GLN A 80 -4.12 -0.43 1.46
CA GLN A 80 -4.66 -1.53 2.26
C GLN A 80 -6.04 -1.19 2.79
N ARG A 81 -6.23 0.01 3.36
CA ARG A 81 -7.54 0.47 3.84
C ARG A 81 -8.58 0.59 2.71
N LYS A 82 -8.19 1.04 1.52
CA LYS A 82 -9.11 1.14 0.38
C LYS A 82 -9.53 -0.23 -0.11
N PHE A 83 -8.57 -1.16 -0.20
CA PHE A 83 -8.83 -2.53 -0.62
C PHE A 83 -9.77 -3.26 0.36
N GLU A 84 -9.50 -3.14 1.65
CA GLU A 84 -10.35 -3.68 2.73
C GLU A 84 -11.79 -3.13 2.65
N GLN A 85 -11.94 -1.88 2.23
CA GLN A 85 -13.22 -1.17 2.16
C GLN A 85 -13.80 -1.11 0.73
N LYS A 86 -13.29 -1.94 -0.19
CA LYS A 86 -13.69 -1.95 -1.61
C LYS A 86 -15.19 -2.12 -1.81
N VAL A 87 -15.81 -3.05 -1.06
CA VAL A 87 -17.26 -3.32 -1.18
C VAL A 87 -18.09 -2.16 -0.62
N PRO A 88 -17.88 -1.65 0.62
CA PRO A 88 -18.55 -0.44 1.09
C PRO A 88 -18.39 0.78 0.18
N LEU A 89 -17.19 0.98 -0.39
CA LEU A 89 -16.94 2.08 -1.34
C LEU A 89 -17.71 1.90 -2.65
N ALA A 90 -17.83 0.67 -3.15
CA ALA A 90 -18.63 0.35 -4.33
C ALA A 90 -20.12 0.63 -4.09
N THR A 91 -20.66 0.21 -2.95
CA THR A 91 -22.04 0.51 -2.56
C THR A 91 -22.27 2.02 -2.42
N TYR A 92 -21.35 2.74 -1.77
CA TYR A 92 -21.43 4.20 -1.65
C TYR A 92 -21.45 4.90 -3.02
N ALA A 93 -20.56 4.49 -3.93
CA ALA A 93 -20.50 5.08 -5.27
C ALA A 93 -21.78 4.79 -6.06
N ALA A 94 -22.35 3.60 -5.93
CA ALA A 94 -23.60 3.24 -6.60
C ALA A 94 -24.82 4.03 -6.06
N GLU A 95 -24.84 4.37 -4.76
CA GLU A 95 -25.94 5.12 -4.14
C GLU A 95 -25.86 6.63 -4.37
N TYR A 96 -24.66 7.21 -4.36
CA TYR A 96 -24.49 8.67 -4.32
C TYR A 96 -23.76 9.27 -5.54
N ASP A 97 -23.00 8.47 -6.30
CA ASP A 97 -22.20 8.92 -7.45
C ASP A 97 -21.26 10.12 -7.16
N GLU A 98 -20.81 10.24 -5.90
CA GLU A 98 -19.98 11.37 -5.44
C GLU A 98 -18.46 11.07 -5.52
N ILE A 99 -18.07 9.82 -5.78
CA ILE A 99 -16.66 9.39 -5.78
C ILE A 99 -16.33 8.59 -7.04
N LYS A 100 -15.13 8.80 -7.58
CA LYS A 100 -14.57 7.98 -8.66
C LYS A 100 -13.77 6.82 -8.08
N LEU A 101 -14.21 5.59 -8.35
CA LEU A 101 -13.51 4.39 -7.92
C LEU A 101 -12.42 3.96 -8.92
N PRO A 102 -11.38 3.25 -8.44
CA PRO A 102 -10.49 2.49 -9.32
C PRO A 102 -11.28 1.50 -10.20
N THR A 103 -10.80 1.28 -11.42
CA THR A 103 -11.34 0.24 -12.32
C THR A 103 -11.04 -1.16 -11.79
N ASN A 104 -11.69 -2.20 -12.32
CA ASN A 104 -11.39 -3.58 -11.93
C ASN A 104 -9.92 -3.95 -12.14
N TYR A 105 -9.31 -3.49 -13.24
CA TYR A 105 -7.89 -3.66 -13.50
C TYR A 105 -7.02 -2.97 -12.44
N GLN A 106 -7.35 -1.71 -12.11
CA GLN A 106 -6.64 -0.96 -11.07
C GLN A 106 -6.81 -1.59 -9.69
N TRP A 107 -7.99 -2.12 -9.35
CA TRP A 107 -8.18 -2.88 -8.10
C TRP A 107 -7.34 -4.15 -8.05
N GLY A 108 -7.19 -4.86 -9.17
CA GLY A 108 -6.28 -6.01 -9.25
C GLY A 108 -4.82 -5.61 -9.02
N ILE A 109 -4.41 -4.43 -9.46
CA ILE A 109 -3.08 -3.88 -9.13
C ILE A 109 -2.99 -3.55 -7.63
N VAL A 110 -3.99 -2.86 -7.06
CA VAL A 110 -4.02 -2.55 -5.62
C VAL A 110 -3.87 -3.81 -4.77
N GLU A 111 -4.58 -4.88 -5.11
CA GLU A 111 -4.49 -6.17 -4.43
C GLU A 111 -3.05 -6.73 -4.45
N LYS A 112 -2.43 -6.75 -5.63
CA LYS A 112 -1.04 -7.20 -5.81
C LYS A 112 -0.05 -6.34 -5.02
N LEU A 113 -0.23 -5.02 -5.03
CA LEU A 113 0.58 -4.08 -4.25
C LEU A 113 0.42 -4.33 -2.74
N VAL A 114 -0.81 -4.49 -2.25
CA VAL A 114 -1.07 -4.78 -0.84
C VAL A 114 -0.41 -6.12 -0.45
N HIS A 115 -0.51 -7.14 -1.29
CA HIS A 115 0.10 -8.44 -1.02
C HIS A 115 1.64 -8.36 -0.98
N ILE A 116 2.27 -7.78 -2.01
CA ILE A 116 3.74 -7.75 -2.13
C ILE A 116 4.39 -6.87 -1.04
N PHE A 117 3.76 -5.78 -0.61
CA PHE A 117 4.32 -4.84 0.36
C PHE A 117 4.00 -5.15 1.82
N THR A 118 3.01 -6.01 2.10
CA THR A 118 2.72 -6.50 3.48
C THR A 118 3.96 -7.00 4.24
N PRO A 119 4.83 -7.87 3.68
CA PRO A 119 6.04 -8.34 4.39
C PRO A 119 7.04 -7.21 4.68
N PHE A 120 7.15 -6.22 3.79
CA PHE A 120 8.00 -5.04 4.00
C PHE A 120 7.48 -4.18 5.13
N GLU A 121 6.16 -4.04 5.25
CA GLU A 121 5.51 -3.22 6.29
C GLU A 121 5.71 -3.87 7.65
N ASN A 122 5.50 -5.18 7.72
CA ASN A 122 5.72 -5.97 8.93
C ASN A 122 7.18 -5.88 9.39
N LEU A 123 8.13 -5.99 8.45
CA LEU A 123 9.55 -5.85 8.76
C LEU A 123 9.89 -4.45 9.26
N THR A 124 9.38 -3.41 8.60
CA THR A 124 9.62 -2.02 8.98
C THR A 124 9.07 -1.73 10.39
N LYS A 125 7.86 -2.21 10.69
CA LYS A 125 7.25 -2.13 12.03
C LYS A 125 8.04 -2.92 13.08
N LYS A 126 8.61 -4.07 12.72
CA LYS A 126 9.42 -4.90 13.61
C LYS A 126 10.76 -4.24 13.92
N CYS A 127 11.52 -3.86 12.89
CA CYS A 127 12.82 -3.19 13.04
C CYS A 127 12.74 -1.81 13.70
N GLY A 128 11.58 -1.13 13.61
CA GLY A 128 11.36 0.14 14.29
C GLY A 128 11.19 0.04 15.82
N ARG A 129 11.12 -1.17 16.38
CA ARG A 129 11.01 -1.38 17.83
C ARG A 129 12.37 -1.31 18.50
N LYS A 130 12.40 -0.82 19.75
CA LYS A 130 13.64 -0.58 20.51
C LYS A 130 14.35 -1.85 20.97
N ASP A 131 13.66 -2.99 20.95
CA ASP A 131 14.08 -4.30 21.40
C ASP A 131 14.58 -5.21 20.25
N GLU A 132 14.51 -4.76 19.00
CA GLU A 132 14.93 -5.58 17.87
C GLU A 132 16.46 -5.67 17.76
N THR A 133 16.96 -6.89 17.53
CA THR A 133 18.40 -7.15 17.37
C THR A 133 18.81 -7.09 15.89
N TYR A 134 19.93 -6.45 15.59
CA TYR A 134 20.51 -6.36 14.24
C TYR A 134 20.68 -7.72 13.53
N ALA A 135 20.84 -8.80 14.29
CA ALA A 135 20.97 -10.17 13.76
C ALA A 135 19.79 -10.62 12.88
N GLN A 136 18.61 -10.02 13.04
CA GLN A 136 17.40 -10.35 12.28
C GLN A 136 17.35 -9.67 10.90
N ILE A 137 18.23 -8.70 10.63
CA ILE A 137 18.23 -7.94 9.38
C ILE A 137 18.62 -8.84 8.19
N ILE A 138 19.72 -9.61 8.31
CA ILE A 138 20.20 -10.47 7.21
C ILE A 138 19.14 -11.52 6.83
N PRO A 139 18.57 -12.31 7.75
CA PRO A 139 17.49 -13.24 7.42
C PRO A 139 16.27 -12.55 6.80
N SER A 140 15.92 -11.35 7.28
CA SER A 140 14.75 -10.62 6.75
C SER A 140 14.99 -10.13 5.32
N VAL A 141 16.17 -9.62 5.00
CA VAL A 141 16.54 -9.22 3.64
C VAL A 141 16.54 -10.43 2.71
N LEU A 142 17.09 -11.56 3.13
CA LEU A 142 17.08 -12.80 2.34
C LEU A 142 15.64 -13.29 2.10
N ALA A 143 14.78 -13.25 3.11
CA ALA A 143 13.38 -13.63 2.96
C ALA A 143 12.64 -12.72 1.97
N LEU A 144 12.86 -11.39 2.02
CA LEU A 144 12.29 -10.45 1.05
C LEU A 144 12.80 -10.72 -0.37
N LYS A 145 14.10 -11.03 -0.55
CA LYS A 145 14.66 -11.41 -1.86
C LYS A 145 13.98 -12.64 -2.44
N VAL A 146 13.85 -13.70 -1.65
CA VAL A 146 13.18 -14.94 -2.08
C VAL A 146 11.73 -14.67 -2.46
N LEU A 147 11.03 -13.82 -1.69
CA LEU A 147 9.67 -13.43 -1.99
C LEU A 147 9.56 -12.69 -3.32
N LEU A 148 10.43 -11.72 -3.56
CA LEU A 148 10.46 -10.96 -4.82
C LEU A 148 10.82 -11.85 -6.03
N GLN A 149 11.80 -12.75 -5.90
CA GLN A 149 12.17 -13.69 -6.96
C GLN A 149 11.04 -14.68 -7.31
N LYS A 150 10.29 -15.14 -6.30
CA LYS A 150 9.09 -15.95 -6.54
C LYS A 150 8.00 -15.13 -7.23
N ALA A 151 7.87 -13.86 -6.86
CA ALA A 151 6.89 -12.96 -7.47
C ALA A 151 7.23 -12.66 -8.94
N SER A 152 8.50 -12.43 -9.29
CA SER A 152 8.93 -12.17 -10.67
C SER A 152 8.75 -13.38 -11.60
N SER A 153 8.68 -14.58 -11.04
CA SER A 153 8.46 -15.83 -11.80
C SER A 153 6.98 -16.22 -11.91
N SER A 154 6.04 -15.40 -11.42
CA SER A 154 4.63 -15.75 -11.30
C SER A 154 3.71 -14.78 -12.02
N ASP A 155 2.91 -15.26 -12.98
CA ASP A 155 1.96 -14.46 -13.74
C ASP A 155 0.91 -13.73 -12.89
N ILE A 156 0.74 -14.14 -11.62
CA ILE A 156 -0.12 -13.48 -10.63
C ILE A 156 0.23 -11.99 -10.53
N TYR A 157 1.51 -11.62 -10.64
CA TYR A 157 1.96 -10.24 -10.50
C TYR A 157 2.06 -9.47 -11.82
N ALA A 158 1.46 -10.00 -12.90
CA ALA A 158 1.38 -9.29 -14.18
C ALA A 158 0.80 -7.87 -13.97
N GLY A 159 1.43 -6.89 -14.61
CA GLY A 159 1.07 -5.47 -14.45
C GLY A 159 1.82 -4.72 -13.34
N ILE A 160 2.60 -5.39 -12.49
CA ILE A 160 3.55 -4.75 -11.54
C ILE A 160 4.96 -5.36 -11.62
N MET A 161 5.27 -6.07 -12.71
CA MET A 161 6.53 -6.81 -12.85
C MET A 161 7.74 -5.91 -12.91
N THR A 162 7.64 -4.76 -13.60
CA THR A 162 8.72 -3.78 -13.67
C THR A 162 9.09 -3.29 -12.28
N MET A 163 8.10 -2.96 -11.44
CA MET A 163 8.33 -2.60 -10.03
C MET A 163 9.00 -3.73 -9.23
N ILE A 164 8.60 -5.00 -9.44
CA ILE A 164 9.23 -6.14 -8.76
C ILE A 164 10.70 -6.27 -9.18
N ASP A 165 11.00 -6.16 -10.48
CA ASP A 165 12.37 -6.24 -10.99
C ASP A 165 13.26 -5.11 -10.47
N GLU A 166 12.71 -3.91 -10.34
CA GLU A 166 13.39 -2.77 -9.73
C GLU A 166 13.67 -3.01 -8.25
N LEU A 167 12.69 -3.51 -7.48
CA LEU A 167 12.88 -3.88 -6.08
C LEU A 167 13.96 -4.96 -5.91
N ILE A 168 14.03 -5.95 -6.80
CA ILE A 168 15.07 -6.97 -6.80
C ILE A 168 16.44 -6.32 -6.99
N LYS A 169 16.59 -5.42 -7.96
CA LYS A 169 17.84 -4.69 -8.23
C LYS A 169 18.26 -3.81 -7.06
N SER A 170 17.31 -3.12 -6.42
CA SER A 170 17.57 -2.20 -5.31
C SER A 170 17.88 -2.89 -3.97
N THR A 171 17.54 -4.18 -3.84
CA THR A 171 17.81 -4.94 -2.60
C THR A 171 19.19 -5.64 -2.65
N ILE A 172 19.96 -5.49 -3.74
CA ILE A 172 21.33 -6.04 -3.93
C ILE A 172 22.38 -4.95 -3.76
#